data_AF-A0A5K1B743-F1
#
_entry.id   AF-A0A5K1B743-F1
#
_cell.length_a   1.000
_cell.length_b   1.000
_cell.length_c   1.000
_cell.angle_alpha   90.00
_cell.angle_beta   90.00
_cell.angle_gamma   90.00
#
_symmetry.space_group_name_H-M   'P 1'
#
loop_
_entity.id
_entity.type
_entity.pdbx_description
1 polymer ?
#
loop_
_entity_poly.entity_id
_entity_poly.type
_entity_poly.pdbx_seq_one_letter_code
_entity_poly.pdbx_strand_id
1 'polypeptide(L)' 'DGSHLWQTALEKRKEGRCPLEPGEVAVILRAMGYPKETQIYVASGQVYGGLNRMAPLRNMFPNL' A
#
# COMPACT_ATOMS: atom_id res chain seq x y z
N ASP A 1 7.57 1.51 -21.57
CA ASP A 1 8.06 1.29 -20.19
C ASP A 1 7.65 2.40 -19.23
N GLY A 2 7.28 3.60 -19.71
CA GLY A 2 6.83 4.71 -18.85
C GLY A 2 7.96 5.40 -18.09
N SER A 3 9.22 5.07 -18.40
CA SER A 3 10.41 5.59 -17.73
C SER A 3 10.51 7.12 -17.75
N HIS A 4 9.97 7.75 -18.80
CA HIS A 4 9.85 9.21 -18.92
C HIS A 4 8.98 9.88 -17.83
N LEU A 5 8.11 9.12 -17.14
CA LEU A 5 7.24 9.64 -16.07
C LEU A 5 7.90 9.58 -14.68
N TRP A 6 9.11 9.00 -14.56
CA TRP A 6 9.77 8.80 -13.27
C TRP A 6 10.03 10.11 -12.53
N GLN A 7 10.48 11.15 -13.23
CA GLN A 7 10.73 12.47 -12.63
C GLN A 7 9.44 13.03 -12.02
N THR A 8 8.34 13.01 -12.77
CA THR A 8 7.03 13.46 -12.29
C THR A 8 6.52 12.64 -11.10
N ALA A 9 6.74 11.33 -11.11
CA ALA A 9 6.36 10.46 -10.00
C ALA A 9 7.15 10.79 -8.73
N LEU A 10 8.46 11.06 -8.85
CA LEU A 10 9.32 11.42 -7.73
C LEU A 10 8.94 12.78 -7.14
N GLU A 11 8.66 13.79 -7.97
CA GLU A 11 8.20 15.10 -7.51
C GLU A 11 6.85 14.99 -6.78
N LYS A 12 5.88 14.24 -7.32
CA LYS A 12 4.61 13.98 -6.63
C LYS A 12 4.79 13.28 -5.29
N ARG A 13 5.77 12.38 -5.17
CA ARG A 13 6.09 11.71 -3.90
C ARG A 13 6.67 12.71 -2.88
N LYS A 14 7.56 13.61 -3.30
CA LYS A 14 8.09 14.69 -2.44
C LYS A 14 7.00 15.65 -1.97
N GLU A 15 6.02 15.94 -2.83
CA GLU A 15 4.84 16.76 -2.49
C GLU A 15 3.83 16.03 -1.58
N GLY A 16 4.05 14.75 -1.25
CA GLY A 16 3.11 13.96 -0.44
C GLY A 16 1.83 13.57 -1.17
N ARG A 17 1.81 13.66 -2.51
CA ARG A 17 0.62 13.34 -3.33
C ARG A 17 0.53 11.86 -3.69
N CYS A 18 1.61 11.10 -3.49
CA CYS A 18 1.60 9.65 -3.68
C CYS A 18 1.12 8.98 -2.39
N PRO A 19 0.08 8.12 -2.45
CA PRO A 19 -0.31 7.33 -1.29
C PRO A 19 0.77 6.29 -0.96
N LEU A 20 0.73 5.80 0.29
CA LEU A 20 1.53 4.64 0.70
C LEU A 20 1.14 3.41 -0.12
N GLU A 21 2.13 2.58 -0.45
CA GLU A 21 1.89 1.26 -1.02
C GLU A 21 1.27 0.32 0.02
N PRO A 22 0.42 -0.66 -0.38
CA PRO A 22 -0.20 -1.58 0.57
C PRO A 22 0.79 -2.29 1.50
N GLY A 23 2.01 -2.59 1.03
CA GLY A 23 3.07 -3.15 1.86
C GLY A 23 3.63 -2.18 2.91
N GLU A 24 3.77 -0.90 2.58
CA GLU A 24 4.21 0.14 3.52
C GLU A 24 3.17 0.30 4.65
N VAL A 25 1.87 0.30 4.29
CA VAL A 25 0.76 0.32 5.27
C VAL A 25 0.82 -0.89 6.19
N ALA A 26 1.08 -2.08 5.65
CA ALA A 26 1.16 -3.31 6.42
C ALA A 26 2.26 -3.25 7.50
N VAL A 27 3.44 -2.73 7.14
CA VAL A 27 4.57 -2.55 8.05
C VAL A 27 4.23 -1.55 9.15
N ILE A 28 3.62 -0.41 8.81
CA ILE A 28 3.20 0.61 9.78
C ILE A 28 2.20 0.04 10.77
N LEU A 29 1.17 -0.68 10.31
CA LEU A 29 0.19 -1.32 11.19
C LEU A 29 0.85 -2.30 12.17
N ARG A 30 1.78 -3.13 11.68
CA ARG A 30 2.53 -4.05 12.56
C ARG A 30 3.40 -3.30 13.56
N ALA A 31 4.08 -2.24 13.14
CA ALA A 31 4.91 -1.42 14.01
C ALA A 31 4.11 -0.70 15.12
N MET A 32 2.84 -0.38 14.84
CA MET A 32 1.90 0.14 15.85
C MET A 32 1.36 -0.93 16.81
N GLY A 33 1.70 -2.20 16.61
CA GLY A 33 1.29 -3.30 17.49
C GLY A 33 -0.03 -3.97 17.11
N TYR A 34 -0.57 -3.72 15.91
CA TYR A 34 -1.76 -4.44 15.45
C TYR A 34 -1.44 -5.92 15.21
N PRO A 35 -2.23 -6.85 15.80
CA PRO A 35 -2.01 -8.28 15.62
C PRO A 35 -2.41 -8.73 14.21
N LYS A 36 -1.91 -9.89 13.79
CA LYS A 36 -2.17 -10.47 12.46
C LYS A 36 -3.65 -10.72 12.18
N GLU A 37 -4.43 -10.93 13.24
CA GLU A 37 -5.87 -11.21 13.22
C GLU A 37 -6.73 -9.96 13.05
N THR A 38 -6.11 -8.76 13.02
CA THR A 38 -6.82 -7.49 12.80
C THR A 38 -7.65 -7.55 11.52
N GLN A 39 -8.94 -7.23 11.63
CA GLN A 39 -9.84 -7.09 10.50
C GLN A 39 -9.53 -5.78 9.76
N ILE A 40 -9.24 -5.87 8.46
CA ILE A 40 -8.88 -4.70 7.65
C ILE A 40 -9.85 -4.57 6.48
N TYR A 41 -10.48 -3.40 6.35
CA TYR A 41 -11.35 -3.08 5.22
C TYR A 41 -10.67 -2.10 4.27
N VAL A 42 -10.58 -2.46 2.99
CA VAL A 42 -9.90 -1.65 1.97
C VAL A 42 -10.93 -1.00 1.04
N ALA A 43 -11.08 0.32 1.12
CA ALA A 43 -12.02 1.07 0.28
C ALA A 43 -11.55 1.26 -1.17
N SER A 44 -10.25 1.14 -1.45
CA SER A 44 -9.64 1.51 -2.75
C SER A 44 -8.77 0.42 -3.38
N GLY A 45 -9.06 -0.86 -3.14
CA GLY A 45 -8.19 -1.97 -3.56
C GLY A 45 -7.90 -2.05 -5.07
N GLN A 46 -8.84 -1.62 -5.92
CA GLN A 46 -8.61 -1.56 -7.37
C GLN A 46 -7.63 -0.45 -7.78
N VAL A 47 -7.62 0.69 -7.07
CA VAL A 47 -6.74 1.84 -7.35
C VAL A 47 -5.26 1.48 -7.15
N TYR A 48 -4.97 0.53 -6.26
CA TYR A 48 -3.61 0.05 -6.00
C TYR A 48 -3.11 -0.99 -7.01
N GLY A 49 -3.89 -1.34 -8.03
CA GLY A 49 -3.52 -2.39 -9.01
C GLY A 49 -4.06 -3.77 -8.63
N GLY A 50 -5.14 -3.83 -7.83
CA GLY A 50 -5.89 -5.04 -7.56
C GLY A 50 -5.17 -6.06 -6.69
N LEU A 51 -5.58 -7.33 -6.79
CA LEU A 51 -5.17 -8.40 -5.89
C LEU A 51 -3.65 -8.58 -5.80
N ASN A 52 -2.92 -8.41 -6.90
CA ASN A 52 -1.46 -8.62 -6.94
C ASN A 52 -0.72 -7.60 -6.06
N ARG A 53 -1.10 -6.33 -6.12
CA ARG A 53 -0.49 -5.26 -5.31
C ARG A 53 -0.97 -5.26 -3.87
N MET A 54 -2.11 -5.89 -3.60
CA MET A 54 -2.63 -6.11 -2.24
C MET A 54 -2.00 -7.31 -1.52
N ALA A 55 -1.32 -8.21 -2.25
CA ALA A 55 -0.74 -9.42 -1.68
C ALA A 55 0.18 -9.16 -0.46
N PRO A 56 1.06 -8.13 -0.45
CA PRO A 56 1.88 -7.84 0.72
C PRO A 56 1.07 -7.54 1.99
N LEU A 57 -0.02 -6.77 1.86
CA LEU A 57 -0.90 -6.44 3.00
C LEU A 57 -1.65 -7.69 3.48
N ARG A 58 -2.24 -8.47 2.56
CA ARG A 58 -2.96 -9.70 2.88
C ARG A 58 -2.06 -10.78 3.51
N ASN A 59 -0.80 -10.87 3.10
CA ASN A 59 0.16 -11.80 3.70
C ASN A 59 0.47 -11.45 5.16
N MET A 60 0.48 -10.15 5.50
CA MET A 60 0.68 -9.68 6.88
C MET A 60 -0.59 -9.72 7.72
N PHE A 61 -1.76 -9.51 7.11
CA PHE A 61 -3.08 -9.52 7.72
C PHE A 61 -4.05 -10.35 6.88
N PRO A 62 -4.21 -11.65 7.18
CA PRO A 62 -5.05 -12.55 6.37
C PRO A 62 -6.55 -12.23 6.44
N ASN A 63 -6.97 -11.49 7.47
CA ASN A 63 -8.36 -11.09 7.70
C ASN A 63 -8.73 -9.82 6.90
N LEU A 64 -8.35 -9.80 5.62
CA LEU A 64 -8.51 -8.69 4.69
C LEU A 64 -9.37 -9.04 3.47
#